data_AF-A0A4Z1KGF7-F1
#
_entry.id   AF-A0A4Z1KGF7-F1
#
_cell.length_a   1.000
_cell.length_b   1.000
_cell.length_c   1.000
_cell.angle_alpha   90.00
_cell.angle_beta   90.00
_cell.angle_gamma   90.00
#
_symmetry.space_group_name_H-M   'P 1'
#
loop_
_entity.id
_entity.type
_entity.pdbx_description
1 polymer ?
#
loop_
_entity_poly.entity_id
_entity_poly.type
_entity_poly.pdbx_seq_one_letter_code
_entity_poly.pdbx_strand_id
1 'polypeptide(L)'
;MRVAFAPFALGDTGCLGKAMAYHETSLAIAKTLWYFDFEKVPGEAGKFGEGQPRNMNGRERVDEYQLLDLAVADQDGPNLVFAPREEYWRELSDEGSKV
;
A
#
# COMPACT_ATOMS: atom_id res chain seq x y z
N MET A 1 9.43 4.52 22.96
CA MET A 1 9.60 4.74 21.50
C MET A 1 8.26 4.95 20.78
N ARG A 2 7.30 5.69 21.36
CA ARG A 2 5.99 6.01 20.73
C ARG A 2 5.77 7.50 20.46
N VAL A 3 6.69 8.36 20.92
CA VAL A 3 6.55 9.83 20.87
C VAL A 3 6.89 10.44 19.50
N ALA A 4 7.57 9.70 18.61
CA ALA A 4 7.94 10.18 17.27
C ALA A 4 6.99 9.70 16.15
N PHE A 5 5.90 8.99 16.48
CA PHE A 5 4.95 8.50 15.48
C PHE A 5 3.75 9.43 15.38
N ALA A 6 3.82 10.40 14.47
CA ALA A 6 2.78 11.41 14.24
C ALA A 6 2.39 11.54 12.74
N PRO A 7 1.95 10.46 12.08
CA PRO A 7 1.64 10.47 10.64
C PRO A 7 0.45 11.36 10.25
N PHE A 8 -0.31 11.86 11.23
CA PHE A 8 -1.47 12.73 11.03
C PHE A 8 -1.28 14.11 11.71
N ALA A 9 -0.03 14.52 11.95
CA ALA A 9 0.31 15.69 12.77
C ALA A 9 -0.30 15.62 14.19
N LEU A 10 -0.12 16.68 14.99
CA LEU A 10 -0.59 16.78 16.38
C LEU A 10 -1.11 18.20 16.66
N GLY A 11 -2.00 18.33 17.65
CA GLY A 11 -2.55 19.63 18.05
C GLY A 11 -3.46 20.25 17.00
N ASP A 12 -3.38 21.57 16.84
CA ASP A 12 -4.30 22.35 15.99
C ASP A 12 -4.17 22.04 14.49
N THR A 13 -3.05 21.46 14.05
CA THR A 13 -2.82 21.02 12.67
C THR A 13 -3.06 19.52 12.48
N GLY A 14 -3.59 18.83 13.49
CA GLY A 14 -3.94 17.42 13.39
C GLY A 14 -4.93 17.16 12.26
N CYS A 15 -4.68 16.12 11.47
CA CYS A 15 -5.56 15.74 10.36
C CYS A 15 -6.90 15.22 10.90
N LEU A 16 -7.99 15.94 10.59
CA LEU A 16 -9.37 15.57 10.95
C LEU A 16 -9.78 14.21 10.37
N GLY A 17 -9.17 13.82 9.25
CA GLY A 17 -9.42 12.55 8.56
C GLY A 17 -8.80 11.32 9.22
N LYS A 18 -8.03 11.45 10.32
CA LYS A 18 -7.31 10.33 10.95
C LYS A 18 -8.20 9.10 11.20
N ALA A 19 -9.38 9.28 11.77
CA ALA A 19 -10.27 8.17 12.08
C ALA A 19 -10.77 7.47 10.81
N MET A 20 -11.22 8.25 9.82
CA MET A 20 -11.67 7.73 8.53
C MET A 20 -10.55 7.01 7.78
N ALA A 21 -9.35 7.59 7.73
CA ALA A 21 -8.19 6.96 7.11
C ALA A 21 -7.90 5.59 7.72
N TYR A 22 -7.84 5.48 9.05
CA TYR A 22 -7.64 4.18 9.69
C TYR A 22 -8.77 3.19 9.41
N HIS A 23 -10.02 3.63 9.43
CA HIS A 23 -11.16 2.75 9.11
C HIS A 23 -11.10 2.23 7.68
N GLU A 24 -10.98 3.11 6.70
CA GLU A 24 -10.97 2.75 5.28
C GLU A 24 -9.72 1.93 4.93
N THR A 25 -8.52 2.32 5.39
CA THR A 25 -7.30 1.55 5.13
C THR A 25 -7.35 0.17 5.78
N SER A 26 -7.90 0.05 6.99
CA SER A 26 -8.05 -1.26 7.65
C SER A 26 -8.99 -2.17 6.87
N LEU A 27 -10.12 -1.63 6.39
CA LEU A 27 -11.07 -2.38 5.57
C LEU A 27 -10.48 -2.77 4.22
N ALA A 28 -9.76 -1.85 3.57
CA ALA A 28 -9.09 -2.12 2.31
C ALA A 28 -8.08 -3.27 2.46
N ILE A 29 -7.17 -3.18 3.43
CA ILE A 29 -6.17 -4.23 3.69
C ILE A 29 -6.85 -5.55 4.05
N ALA A 30 -7.85 -5.54 4.94
CA ALA A 30 -8.55 -6.75 5.35
C ALA A 30 -9.24 -7.44 4.18
N LYS A 31 -9.96 -6.68 3.34
CA LYS A 31 -10.63 -7.23 2.15
C LYS A 31 -9.62 -7.73 1.12
N THR A 32 -8.54 -6.99 0.86
CA THR A 32 -7.50 -7.43 -0.07
C THR A 32 -6.89 -8.77 0.36
N LEU A 33 -6.53 -8.92 1.63
CA LEU A 33 -5.94 -10.17 2.16
C LEU A 33 -6.96 -11.31 2.29
N TRP A 34 -8.25 -11.00 2.44
CA TRP A 34 -9.30 -12.01 2.52
C TRP A 34 -9.63 -12.58 1.13
N TYR A 35 -9.79 -11.70 0.14
CA TYR A 35 -10.30 -12.06 -1.18
C TYR A 35 -9.22 -12.42 -2.20
N PHE A 36 -7.97 -12.04 -1.99
CA PHE A 36 -6.91 -12.20 -2.99
C PHE A 36 -5.61 -12.69 -2.36
N ASP A 37 -4.94 -13.57 -3.10
CA ASP A 37 -3.50 -13.78 -2.99
C ASP A 37 -2.79 -12.85 -3.99
N PHE A 38 -1.53 -12.52 -3.73
CA PHE A 38 -0.75 -11.69 -4.63
C PHE A 38 0.73 -12.06 -4.64
N GLU A 39 1.36 -11.83 -5.79
CA GLU A 39 2.78 -11.99 -6.00
C GLU A 39 3.36 -10.82 -6.79
N LYS A 40 4.67 -10.61 -6.68
CA LYS A 40 5.40 -9.60 -7.46
C LYS A 40 5.37 -9.99 -8.94
N VAL A 41 5.08 -9.03 -9.82
CA VAL A 41 5.09 -9.28 -11.27
C VAL A 41 6.48 -9.80 -11.69
N PRO A 42 6.58 -10.86 -12.52
CA PRO A 42 7.87 -11.35 -12.97
C PRO A 42 8.56 -10.38 -13.94
N GLY A 43 9.89 -10.43 -14.00
CA GLY A 43 10.70 -9.62 -14.94
C GLY A 43 10.90 -8.17 -14.51
N GLU A 44 11.20 -7.29 -15.46
CA GLU A 44 11.53 -5.88 -15.19
C GLU A 44 10.37 -5.10 -14.59
N ALA A 45 9.14 -5.42 -14.95
CA ALA A 45 7.94 -4.75 -14.41
C ALA A 45 7.79 -4.96 -12.89
N GLY A 46 8.28 -6.08 -12.35
CA GLY A 46 8.31 -6.32 -10.90
C GLY A 46 9.32 -5.49 -10.16
N LYS A 47 10.39 -5.04 -10.83
CA LYS A 47 11.48 -4.27 -10.21
C LYS A 47 11.17 -2.78 -10.06
N PHE A 48 9.97 -2.37 -10.46
CA PHE A 48 9.53 -0.98 -10.37
C PHE A 48 9.40 -0.56 -8.90
N GLY A 49 9.96 0.60 -8.56
CA GLY A 49 10.01 1.10 -7.18
C GLY A 49 11.15 0.58 -6.31
N GLU A 50 11.96 -0.36 -6.80
CA GLU A 50 13.08 -0.93 -6.04
C GLU A 50 14.35 -0.08 -6.15
N GLY A 51 15.25 -0.26 -5.19
CA GLY A 51 16.61 0.26 -5.33
C GLY A 51 17.35 -0.40 -6.50
N GLN A 52 18.22 0.36 -7.15
CA GLN A 52 19.00 -0.11 -8.30
C GLN A 52 20.45 -0.37 -7.91
N PRO A 53 21.04 -1.52 -8.26
CA PRO A 53 22.46 -1.77 -8.04
C PRO A 53 23.31 -0.64 -8.68
N ARG A 54 24.24 -0.08 -7.91
CA ARG A 54 25.05 1.13 -8.23
C ARG A 54 24.36 2.48 -8.09
N ASN A 55 23.11 2.56 -7.63
CA ASN A 55 22.58 3.85 -7.22
C ASN A 55 23.36 4.35 -5.99
N MET A 56 23.69 5.64 -5.97
CA MET A 56 24.39 6.25 -4.84
C MET A 56 23.35 6.83 -3.86
N ASN A 57 23.76 7.12 -2.62
CA ASN A 57 22.91 7.72 -1.56
C ASN A 57 21.93 6.77 -0.85
N GLY A 58 22.25 5.48 -0.70
CA GLY A 58 21.43 4.54 0.07
C GLY A 58 20.24 3.95 -0.70
N ARG A 59 20.20 4.16 -2.02
CA ARG A 59 19.13 3.71 -2.93
C ARG A 59 19.51 2.48 -3.76
N GLU A 60 20.54 1.76 -3.32
CA GLU A 60 21.10 0.58 -4.01
C GLU A 60 20.37 -0.73 -3.69
N ARG A 61 19.48 -0.72 -2.69
CA ARG A 61 18.91 -1.93 -2.12
C ARG A 61 17.74 -2.46 -2.96
N VAL A 62 18.00 -3.57 -3.63
CA VAL A 62 16.98 -4.38 -4.30
C VAL A 62 16.01 -4.91 -3.24
N ASP A 63 14.73 -5.02 -3.59
CA ASP A 63 13.61 -5.36 -2.71
C ASP A 63 13.26 -4.31 -1.62
N GLU A 64 13.89 -3.13 -1.63
CA GLU A 64 13.50 -1.99 -0.79
C GLU A 64 12.74 -0.94 -1.62
N TYR A 65 11.49 -0.67 -1.23
CA TYR A 65 10.69 0.37 -1.87
C TYR A 65 11.25 1.77 -1.61
N GLN A 66 11.50 2.52 -2.68
CA GLN A 66 12.21 3.79 -2.63
C GLN A 66 11.28 4.97 -2.35
N LEU A 67 11.26 5.44 -1.10
CA LEU A 67 10.53 6.66 -0.74
C LEU A 67 11.28 7.93 -1.17
N LEU A 68 10.54 8.96 -1.56
CA LEU A 68 11.03 10.31 -1.85
C LEU A 68 10.55 11.26 -0.77
N ASP A 69 11.33 12.30 -0.49
CA ASP A 69 10.93 13.36 0.44
C ASP A 69 9.87 14.23 -0.22
N LEU A 70 8.61 13.87 0.01
CA LEU A 70 7.43 14.49 -0.56
C LEU A 70 6.40 14.68 0.56
N ALA A 71 5.71 15.82 0.55
CA ALA A 71 4.62 16.10 1.48
C ALA A 71 3.39 15.19 1.25
N VAL A 72 3.37 14.47 0.12
CA VAL A 72 2.33 13.53 -0.30
C VAL A 72 2.98 12.20 -0.69
N ALA A 73 2.19 11.14 -0.78
CA ALA A 73 2.66 9.90 -1.36
C ALA A 73 2.76 10.07 -2.88
N ASP A 74 3.95 9.84 -3.43
CA ASP A 74 4.14 9.47 -4.83
C ASP A 74 4.42 7.97 -4.86
N GLN A 75 3.85 7.28 -5.84
CA GLN A 75 3.90 5.82 -5.92
C GLN A 75 4.43 5.37 -7.27
N ASP A 76 5.61 4.76 -7.26
CA ASP A 76 6.24 4.17 -8.43
C ASP A 76 6.40 2.66 -8.23
N GLY A 77 5.35 1.88 -8.50
CA GLY A 77 5.28 0.46 -8.12
C GLY A 77 5.06 0.23 -6.61
N PRO A 78 5.33 -0.99 -6.07
CA PRO A 78 5.68 -2.21 -6.79
C PRO A 78 4.48 -2.79 -7.53
N ASN A 79 4.72 -3.34 -8.72
CA ASN A 79 3.66 -3.97 -9.51
C ASN A 79 3.41 -5.40 -9.03
N LEU A 80 2.14 -5.72 -8.76
CA LEU A 80 1.70 -7.01 -8.24
C LEU A 80 0.69 -7.66 -9.20
N VAL A 81 0.69 -8.99 -9.25
CA VAL A 81 -0.37 -9.80 -9.84
C VAL A 81 -1.26 -10.30 -8.71
N PHE A 82 -2.57 -10.11 -8.84
CA PHE A 82 -3.56 -10.58 -7.88
C PHE A 82 -4.30 -11.80 -8.43
N ALA A 83 -4.44 -12.82 -7.59
CA ALA A 83 -5.22 -14.02 -7.87
C ALA A 83 -6.39 -14.10 -6.86
N PRO A 84 -7.64 -14.25 -7.31
CA PRO A 84 -8.76 -14.41 -6.39
C PRO A 84 -8.62 -15.67 -5.54
N ARG A 85 -8.92 -15.54 -4.25
CA ARG A 85 -9.06 -16.66 -3.33
C ARG A 85 -10.44 -17.27 -3.53
N GLU A 86 -10.48 -18.39 -4.25
CA GLU A 86 -11.71 -19.12 -4.56
C GLU A 86 -12.80 -18.19 -5.16
N GLU A 87 -14.04 -18.29 -4.69
CA GLU A 87 -15.17 -17.50 -5.16
C GLU A 87 -15.57 -16.37 -4.19
N TYR A 88 -14.84 -16.16 -3.09
CA TYR A 88 -15.18 -15.14 -2.08
C TYR A 88 -15.23 -13.73 -2.67
N TRP A 89 -14.38 -13.44 -3.66
CA TRP A 89 -14.33 -12.13 -4.33
C TRP A 89 -15.67 -11.71 -4.94
N ARG A 90 -16.60 -12.65 -5.19
CA ARG A 90 -17.95 -12.35 -5.68
C ARG A 90 -18.77 -11.49 -4.71
N GLU A 91 -18.45 -11.46 -3.42
CA GLU A 91 -19.07 -10.53 -2.47
C GLU A 91 -18.75 -9.06 -2.78
N LEU A 92 -17.69 -8.80 -3.56
CA LEU A 92 -17.31 -7.45 -4.01
C LEU A 92 -18.06 -7.03 -5.29
N SER A 93 -18.70 -7.94 -6.02
CA SER A 93 -19.48 -7.57 -7.19
C SER A 93 -20.84 -7.00 -6.74
N ASP A 94 -21.43 -6.12 -7.57
CA ASP A 94 -22.69 -5.43 -7.28
C ASP A 94 -23.89 -6.39 -7.02
N GLU A 95 -23.72 -7.69 -7.28
CA GLU A 95 -24.71 -8.72 -6.96
C GLU A 95 -24.84 -9.01 -5.45
N GLY A 96 -23.82 -8.66 -4.65
CA GLY A 96 -23.82 -8.76 -3.19
C GLY A 96 -24.38 -7.53 -2.46
N SER A 97 -24.57 -6.40 -3.16
CA SER A 97 -25.13 -5.17 -2.61
C SER A 97 -26.66 -5.14 -2.72
N LYS A 98 -27.32 -6.22 -2.31
CA LYS A 98 -28.76 -6.18 -2.02
C LYS A 98 -28.92 -5.86 -0.54
N VAL A 99 -28.95 -4.56 -0.24
CA VAL A 99 -29.58 -4.05 0.98
C VAL A 99 -31.07 -4.36 0.93
#